data_AF-A0A367LY20-F1
#
_entry.id   AF-A0A367LY20-F1
#
_cell.length_a   1.000
_cell.length_b   1.000
_cell.length_c   1.000
_cell.angle_alpha   90.00
_cell.angle_beta   90.00
_cell.angle_gamma   90.00
#
_symmetry.space_group_name_H-M   'P 1'
#
loop_
_entity.id
_entity.type
_entity.pdbx_description
1 polymer ?
#
loop_
_entity_poly.entity_id
_entity_poly.type
_entity_poly.pdbx_seq_one_letter_code
_entity_poly.pdbx_strand_id
1 'polypeptide(L)' 'MQAEDVKSLLQEKLPGTQVEVEGEGCNFQLNLISDELAGQSPVKRQQQVYAHLNAWIADG' A
#
# COMPACT_ATOMS: atom_id res chain seq x y z
N MET A 1 -8.19 -10.81 4.72
CA MET A 1 -7.19 -9.88 5.29
C MET A 1 -7.83 -8.51 5.43
N GLN A 2 -7.67 -7.83 6.56
CA GLN A 2 -8.30 -6.53 6.81
C GLN A 2 -7.39 -5.38 6.36
N ALA A 3 -8.00 -4.25 6.02
CA ALA A 3 -7.32 -3.02 5.60
C ALA A 3 -6.27 -2.53 6.62
N GLU A 4 -6.51 -2.75 7.91
CA GLU A 4 -5.63 -2.36 9.00
C GLU A 4 -4.28 -3.10 9.01
N ASP A 5 -4.25 -4.40 8.66
CA ASP A 5 -3.02 -5.17 8.57
C ASP A 5 -2.09 -4.60 7.48
N VAL A 6 -2.67 -4.33 6.31
CA VAL A 6 -1.95 -3.74 5.17
C VAL A 6 -1.40 -2.36 5.52
N LYS A 7 -2.21 -1.52 6.18
CA LYS A 7 -1.81 -0.19 6.61
C LYS A 7 -0.61 -0.24 7.57
N SER A 8 -0.69 -1.08 8.60
CA SER A 8 0.36 -1.21 9.60
C SER A 8 1.68 -1.68 8.98
N LEU A 9 1.61 -2.70 8.11
CA LEU A 9 2.78 -3.22 7.42
C LEU A 9 3.46 -2.18 6.52
N LEU A 10 2.67 -1.46 5.72
CA LEU A 10 3.19 -0.42 4.83
C LEU A 10 3.78 0.74 5.63
N GLN A 11 3.17 1.13 6.75
CA GLN A 11 3.75 2.13 7.65
C GLN A 11 5.09 1.67 8.26
N GLU A 12 5.25 0.38 8.58
CA GLU A 12 6.52 -0.17 9.06
C GLU A 12 7.60 -0.22 7.95
N LYS A 13 7.21 -0.59 6.72
CA LYS A 13 8.13 -0.70 5.58
C LYS A 13 8.52 0.65 5.00
N LEU A 14 7.64 1.63 5.07
CA LEU A 14 7.79 2.95 4.46
C LEU A 14 7.71 4.03 5.54
N PRO A 15 8.79 4.25 6.33
CA PRO A 15 8.80 5.31 7.33
C PRO A 15 8.60 6.67 6.67
N GLY A 16 7.62 7.44 7.16
CA GLY A 16 7.27 8.74 6.57
C GLY A 16 6.33 8.68 5.36
N THR A 17 5.81 7.50 5.02
CA THR A 17 4.69 7.36 4.07
C THR A 17 3.36 7.28 4.81
N GLN A 18 2.45 8.18 4.47
CA GLN A 18 1.08 8.14 4.93
C GLN A 18 0.31 7.12 4.09
N VAL A 19 -0.16 6.08 4.77
CA VAL A 19 -0.93 4.99 4.19
C VAL A 19 -2.38 5.15 4.61
N GLU A 20 -3.26 5.33 3.64
CA GLU A 20 -4.71 5.40 3.82
C GLU A 20 -5.35 4.25 3.06
N VAL A 21 -6.14 3.45 3.75
CA VAL A 21 -6.85 2.32 3.16
C VAL A 21 -8.33 2.59 3.34
N GLU A 22 -9.04 2.72 2.22
CA GLU A 22 -10.46 3.06 2.16
C GLU A 22 -11.19 1.95 1.39
N GLY A 23 -12.13 1.26 2.03
CA GLY A 23 -12.96 0.29 1.32
C GLY A 23 -13.59 -0.75 2.23
N GLU A 24 -14.83 -1.09 1.93
CA GLU A 24 -15.64 -2.07 2.66
C GLU A 24 -15.98 -3.21 1.68
N GLY A 25 -15.57 -4.44 2.00
CA GLY A 25 -15.86 -5.63 1.18
C GLY A 25 -14.87 -5.87 0.03
N CYS A 26 -15.38 -6.12 -1.19
CA CYS A 26 -14.57 -6.50 -2.37
C CYS A 26 -13.86 -5.33 -3.06
N ASN A 27 -14.16 -4.08 -2.71
CA ASN A 27 -13.48 -2.91 -3.25
C ASN A 27 -12.70 -2.22 -2.14
N PHE A 28 -11.38 -2.25 -2.26
CA PHE A 28 -10.44 -1.58 -1.38
C PHE A 28 -9.56 -0.66 -2.23
N GLN A 29 -9.49 0.59 -1.79
CA GLN A 29 -8.61 1.62 -2.30
C GLN A 29 -7.47 1.83 -1.32
N LEU A 30 -6.27 1.99 -1.86
CA LEU A 30 -5.07 2.20 -1.08
C LEU A 30 -4.38 3.46 -1.59
N ASN A 31 -4.34 4.47 -0.73
CA ASN A 31 -3.72 5.76 -0.97
C ASN A 31 -2.40 5.82 -0.19
N LEU A 32 -1.34 6.17 -0.91
CA LEU A 32 0.01 6.29 -0.35
C LEU A 32 0.57 7.66 -0.69
N ILE A 33 0.92 8.39 0.36
CA ILE A 33 1.38 9.77 0.28
C ILE A 33 2.77 9.83 0.91
N SER A 34 3.79 10.04 0.08
CA SER A 34 5.17 10.28 0.50
C SER A 34 5.96 11.03 -0.55
N ASP A 35 7.00 11.73 -0.09
CA ASP A 35 7.92 12.47 -0.95
C ASP A 35 8.72 11.52 -1.89
N GLU A 36 9.11 10.35 -1.38
CA GLU A 36 9.79 9.31 -2.17
C GLU A 36 8.92 8.74 -3.30
N LEU A 37 7.60 8.68 -3.07
CA LEU A 37 6.66 8.31 -4.13
C LEU A 37 6.40 9.52 -5.04
N ALA A 38 6.35 10.75 -4.52
CA ALA A 38 6.09 11.96 -5.31
C ALA A 38 7.04 12.11 -6.52
N GLY A 39 8.30 11.69 -6.39
CA GLY A 39 9.27 11.67 -7.50
C GLY A 39 9.11 10.54 -8.52
N GLN A 40 8.31 9.50 -8.23
CA GLN A 40 8.15 8.32 -9.09
C GLN A 40 6.97 8.42 -10.06
N SER A 41 7.06 7.75 -11.20
CA SER A 41 5.94 7.62 -12.14
C SER A 41 4.77 6.84 -11.52
N PRO A 42 3.50 7.18 -11.83
CA PRO A 42 2.31 6.57 -11.23
C PRO A 42 2.27 5.03 -11.36
N VAL A 43 2.73 4.49 -12.49
CA VAL A 43 2.82 3.04 -12.71
C VAL A 43 3.84 2.38 -11.78
N LYS A 44 5.01 3.00 -11.56
CA LYS A 44 6.04 2.46 -10.64
C LYS A 44 5.53 2.43 -9.21
N ARG A 45 4.81 3.47 -8.79
CA ARG A 45 4.17 3.50 -7.46
C ARG A 45 3.23 2.31 -7.32
N GLN A 46 2.32 2.11 -8.27
CA GLN A 46 1.42 0.97 -8.22
C GLN A 46 2.17 -0.37 -8.24
N GLN A 47 3.19 -0.54 -9.08
CA GLN A 47 3.98 -1.78 -9.09
C GLN A 47 4.68 -2.07 -7.77
N GLN A 48 5.29 -1.07 -7.12
CA GLN A 48 5.93 -1.26 -5.82
C GLN A 48 4.93 -1.69 -4.76
N VAL A 49 3.77 -1.05 -4.75
CA VAL A 49 2.70 -1.30 -3.79
C VAL A 49 2.09 -2.67 -4.01
N TYR A 50 1.80 -3.01 -5.26
CA TYR A 50 1.38 -4.35 -5.64
C TYR A 50 2.44 -5.38 -5.33
N ALA A 51 3.75 -5.11 -5.44
CA ALA A 51 4.77 -6.09 -5.06
C ALA A 51 4.75 -6.40 -3.55
N HIS A 52 4.55 -5.39 -2.71
CA HIS A 52 4.42 -5.56 -1.26
C HIS A 52 3.11 -6.27 -0.88
N LEU A 53 2.00 -5.87 -1.50
CA LEU A 53 0.69 -6.49 -1.33
C LEU A 53 0.67 -7.93 -1.83
N ASN A 54 1.18 -8.20 -3.02
CA ASN A 54 1.12 -9.51 -3.68
C ASN A 54 1.99 -10.54 -2.96
N ALA A 55 3.12 -10.13 -2.37
CA ALA A 55 3.91 -10.97 -1.47
C ALA A 55 3.11 -11.42 -0.23
N TRP A 56 2.16 -10.61 0.23
CA TRP A 56 1.29 -10.91 1.37
C TRP A 56 0.01 -11.64 0.96
N ILE A 57 -0.60 -11.26 -0.16
CA ILE A 57 -1.81 -11.90 -0.71
C ILE A 57 -1.51 -13.34 -1.14
N ALA A 58 -0.30 -13.62 -1.64
CA ALA A 58 0.12 -14.96 -2.04
C ALA A 58 0.55 -15.88 -0.88
N ASP A 59 0.82 -15.32 0.30
CA ASP A 59 1.14 -16.08 1.53
C ASP A 59 -0.14 -16.46 2.32
N GLY A 60 -1.32 -16.07 1.82
CA GLY A 60 -2.64 -16.35 2.40
C GLY A 60 -3.34 -17.57 1.80
#